data_AF-A0AA38I937-F1
#
_entry.id   AF-A0AA38I937-F1
#
_cell.length_a   1.000
_cell.length_b   1.000
_cell.length_c   1.000
_cell.angle_alpha   90.00
_cell.angle_beta   90.00
_cell.angle_gamma   90.00
#
_symmetry.space_group_name_H-M   'P 1'
#
loop_
_entity.id
_entity.type
_entity.pdbx_description
1 polymer ?
#
loop_
_entity_poly.entity_id
_entity_poly.type
_entity_poly.pdbx_seq_one_letter_code
_entity_poly.pdbx_strand_id
1 'polypeptide(L)'
;MSIVVCYFGFEDSLRDQYFRICAITIMSFTTLLGTAGFGQAIEDYKTEIFNALVEVEWYDWDEFNKKMYLMLLISLSKPIKIKFSENISVNYEMGVQMGKAFFSTISVMEGLYKSKSDPF
;
A
#
# COMPACT_ATOMS: atom_id res chain seq x y z
N MET A 1 14.60 -3.83 4.59
CA MET A 1 14.75 -4.83 3.52
C MET A 1 16.20 -5.00 3.06
N SER A 2 16.94 -3.93 2.72
CA SER A 2 18.41 -4.00 2.53
C SER A 2 19.16 -4.61 3.74
N ILE A 3 18.75 -4.26 4.96
CA ILE A 3 19.34 -4.80 6.21
C ILE A 3 19.14 -6.33 6.32
N VAL A 4 17.98 -6.88 5.94
CA VAL A 4 17.70 -8.33 6.11
C VAL A 4 18.54 -9.17 5.16
N VAL A 5 18.74 -8.69 3.93
CA VAL A 5 19.62 -9.35 2.94
C VAL A 5 21.09 -9.22 3.34
N CYS A 6 21.51 -8.06 3.87
CA CYS A 6 22.86 -7.91 4.43
C CYS A 6 23.11 -8.83 5.63
N TYR A 7 22.10 -9.09 6.48
CA TYR A 7 22.23 -10.00 7.61
C TYR A 7 22.37 -11.47 7.18
N PHE A 8 21.71 -11.90 6.10
CA PHE A 8 21.91 -13.25 5.55
C PHE A 8 23.29 -13.47 4.95
N GLY A 9 23.94 -12.40 4.47
CA GLY A 9 25.25 -12.48 3.83
C GLY A 9 26.44 -12.57 4.77
N PHE A 10 26.27 -12.43 6.09
CA PHE A 10 27.40 -12.14 7.00
C PHE A 10 27.60 -13.06 8.23
N GLU A 11 26.76 -14.07 8.51
CA GLU A 11 27.01 -14.91 9.71
C GLU A 11 26.48 -16.35 9.64
N ASP A 12 27.36 -17.31 9.96
CA ASP A 12 27.19 -18.78 9.82
C ASP A 12 26.33 -19.46 10.93
N SER A 13 25.60 -18.71 11.77
CA SER A 13 24.84 -19.25 12.91
C SER A 13 23.32 -19.35 12.63
N LEU A 14 22.91 -20.46 12.01
CA LEU A 14 21.67 -20.56 11.23
C LEU A 14 20.37 -20.86 12.00
N ARG A 15 20.40 -21.44 13.22
CA ARG A 15 19.21 -22.08 13.81
C ARG A 15 18.25 -21.12 14.55
N ASP A 16 18.76 -20.17 15.32
CA ASP A 16 17.94 -19.22 16.09
C ASP A 16 17.50 -18.01 15.24
N GLN A 17 18.33 -17.63 14.25
CA GLN A 17 18.03 -16.51 13.35
C GLN A 17 16.90 -16.81 12.35
N TYR A 18 16.72 -18.07 11.92
CA TYR A 18 15.67 -18.43 10.95
C TYR A 18 14.28 -18.07 11.47
N PHE A 19 13.99 -18.38 12.74
CA PHE A 19 12.73 -18.02 13.37
C PHE A 19 12.53 -16.50 13.42
N ARG A 20 13.58 -15.75 13.75
CA ARG A 20 13.52 -14.29 13.84
C ARG A 20 13.25 -13.64 12.48
N ILE A 21 13.89 -14.15 11.43
CA ILE A 21 13.73 -13.64 10.07
C ILE A 21 12.34 -13.97 9.54
N CYS A 22 11.87 -15.21 9.70
CA CYS A 22 10.51 -15.60 9.34
C CYS A 22 9.47 -14.75 10.08
N ALA A 23 9.68 -14.48 11.38
CA ALA A 23 8.77 -13.61 12.13
C ALA A 23 8.73 -12.18 11.57
N ILE A 24 9.89 -11.60 11.22
CA ILE A 24 9.97 -10.24 10.67
C ILE A 24 9.33 -10.17 9.28
N THR A 25 9.52 -11.17 8.42
CA THR A 25 8.91 -11.18 7.08
C THR A 25 7.40 -11.33 7.17
N ILE A 26 6.89 -12.20 8.03
CA ILE A 26 5.45 -12.37 8.27
C ILE A 26 4.85 -11.08 8.82
N MET A 27 5.46 -10.48 9.86
CA MET A 27 4.98 -9.21 10.42
C MET A 27 4.95 -8.12 9.36
N SER A 28 6.03 -7.92 8.62
CA SER A 28 6.12 -6.90 7.58
C SER A 28 5.07 -7.10 6.50
N PHE A 29 4.83 -8.35 6.07
CA PHE A 29 3.82 -8.67 5.07
C PHE A 29 2.41 -8.39 5.58
N THR A 30 2.09 -8.78 6.82
CA THR A 30 0.78 -8.50 7.42
C THR A 30 0.53 -7.00 7.59
N THR A 31 1.55 -6.22 7.99
CA THR A 31 1.43 -4.76 8.08
C THR A 31 1.15 -4.13 6.72
N LEU A 32 1.84 -4.56 5.66
CA LEU A 32 1.62 -4.06 4.30
C LEU A 32 0.22 -4.37 3.76
N LEU A 33 -0.28 -5.59 3.99
CA LEU A 33 -1.64 -5.95 3.61
C LEU A 33 -2.68 -5.15 4.41
N GLY A 34 -2.46 -4.99 5.71
CA GLY A 34 -3.33 -4.20 6.57
C GLY A 34 -3.42 -2.75 6.12
N THR A 35 -2.28 -2.08 5.92
CA THR A 35 -2.26 -0.67 5.50
C THR A 35 -2.86 -0.46 4.12
N ALA A 36 -2.61 -1.37 3.16
CA ALA A 36 -3.24 -1.33 1.84
C ALA A 36 -4.77 -1.53 1.92
N GLY A 37 -5.22 -2.49 2.74
CA GLY A 37 -6.66 -2.75 2.95
C GLY A 37 -7.38 -1.58 3.61
N PHE A 38 -6.79 -1.00 4.66
CA PHE A 38 -7.35 0.21 5.30
C PHE A 38 -7.39 1.40 4.34
N GLY A 39 -6.33 1.60 3.54
CA GLY A 39 -6.29 2.64 2.52
C GLY A 39 -7.41 2.47 1.50
N GLN A 40 -7.62 1.26 0.98
CA GLN A 40 -8.71 0.97 0.06
C GLN A 40 -10.09 1.18 0.69
N ALA A 41 -10.31 0.67 1.90
CA ALA A 41 -11.60 0.80 2.58
C ALA A 41 -12.03 2.27 2.73
N ILE A 42 -11.09 3.17 3.02
CA ILE A 42 -11.36 4.61 3.11
C ILE A 42 -11.78 5.19 1.75
N GLU A 43 -11.13 4.78 0.65
CA GLU A 43 -11.50 5.20 -0.70
C GLU A 43 -12.90 4.66 -1.09
N ASP A 44 -13.20 3.42 -0.71
CA ASP A 44 -14.47 2.76 -0.99
C ASP A 44 -15.63 3.42 -0.21
N TYR A 45 -15.48 3.64 1.11
CA TYR A 45 -16.48 4.33 1.93
C TYR A 45 -16.79 5.73 1.40
N LYS A 46 -15.78 6.44 0.90
CA LYS A 46 -16.01 7.76 0.32
C LYS A 46 -16.89 7.68 -0.92
N THR A 47 -16.62 6.70 -1.78
CA THR A 47 -17.38 6.48 -3.01
C THR A 47 -18.81 6.11 -2.69
N GLU A 48 -19.02 5.28 -1.67
CA GLU A 48 -20.33 4.92 -1.15
C GLU A 48 -21.10 6.14 -0.61
N ILE A 49 -20.46 6.97 0.21
CA ILE A 49 -21.07 8.21 0.72
C ILE A 49 -21.41 9.16 -0.43
N PHE A 50 -20.53 9.28 -1.43
CA PHE A 50 -20.79 10.12 -2.59
C PHE A 50 -22.01 9.63 -3.38
N ASN A 51 -22.09 8.31 -3.65
CA ASN A 51 -23.22 7.71 -4.35
C ASN A 51 -24.53 7.91 -3.57
N ALA A 52 -24.50 7.68 -2.25
CA ALA A 52 -25.65 7.92 -1.38
C ALA A 52 -26.09 9.39 -1.41
N LEU A 53 -25.15 10.35 -1.44
CA LEU A 53 -25.48 11.77 -1.56
C LEU A 53 -26.14 12.13 -2.90
N VAL A 54 -25.80 11.43 -3.99
CA VAL A 54 -26.39 11.68 -5.31
C VAL A 54 -27.83 11.18 -5.39
N GLU A 55 -28.17 10.11 -4.66
CA GLU A 55 -29.53 9.54 -4.62
C GLU A 55 -30.50 10.32 -3.72
N VAL A 56 -29.98 11.19 -2.85
CA VAL A 56 -30.81 11.99 -1.94
C VAL A 56 -31.61 13.07 -2.67
N GLU A 57 -32.91 13.13 -2.37
CA GLU A 57 -33.84 14.14 -2.88
C GLU A 57 -33.63 15.51 -2.19
N TRP A 58 -32.61 16.26 -2.63
CA TRP A 58 -32.17 17.52 -2.00
C TRP A 58 -33.03 18.75 -2.37
N TYR A 59 -33.95 18.61 -3.32
CA TYR A 59 -34.71 19.74 -3.89
C TYR A 59 -35.72 20.35 -2.92
N ASP A 60 -36.25 19.57 -1.99
CA ASP A 60 -37.22 20.03 -0.99
C ASP A 60 -36.57 20.57 0.30
N TRP A 61 -35.24 20.55 0.38
CA TRP A 61 -34.51 21.00 1.57
C TRP A 61 -34.51 22.53 1.68
N ASP A 62 -34.37 23.02 2.92
CA ASP A 62 -34.16 24.43 3.20
C ASP A 62 -32.79 24.92 2.69
N GLU A 63 -32.64 26.24 2.58
CA GLU A 63 -31.45 26.84 1.97
C GLU A 63 -30.16 26.54 2.74
N PHE A 64 -30.24 26.38 4.07
CA PHE A 64 -29.08 26.02 4.88
C PHE A 64 -28.62 24.58 4.58
N ASN A 65 -29.55 23.62 4.55
CA ASN A 65 -29.21 22.23 4.23
C ASN A 65 -28.74 22.06 2.78
N LYS A 66 -29.30 22.81 1.82
CA LYS A 66 -28.81 22.83 0.42
C LYS A 66 -27.36 23.33 0.31
N LYS A 67 -27.00 24.37 1.08
CA LYS A 67 -25.61 24.87 1.13
C LYS A 67 -24.66 23.82 1.73
N MET A 68 -25.05 23.16 2.82
CA MET A 68 -24.27 22.08 3.42
C MET A 68 -24.12 20.88 2.48
N TYR A 69 -25.19 20.49 1.80
CA TYR A 69 -25.18 19.45 0.77
C TYR A 69 -24.17 19.75 -0.34
N LEU A 70 -24.21 20.96 -0.91
CA LEU A 70 -23.27 21.38 -1.95
C LEU A 70 -21.82 21.38 -1.46
N MET A 71 -21.55 21.82 -0.22
CA MET A 71 -20.21 21.76 0.36
C MET A 71 -19.71 20.32 0.50
N LEU A 72 -20.57 19.40 0.95
CA LEU A 72 -20.24 17.97 1.03
C LEU A 72 -19.99 17.38 -0.35
N LEU A 73 -20.84 17.66 -1.34
CA LEU A 73 -20.69 17.17 -2.70
C LEU A 73 -19.37 17.64 -3.33
N ILE A 74 -19.03 18.92 -3.18
CA ILE A 74 -17.76 19.48 -3.67
C ILE A 74 -16.56 18.83 -2.96
N SER A 75 -16.64 18.63 -1.64
CA SER A 75 -15.60 17.96 -0.85
C SER A 75 -15.42 16.49 -1.27
N LEU A 76 -16.52 15.81 -1.56
CA LEU A 76 -16.53 14.40 -1.92
C LEU A 76 -16.11 14.16 -3.38
N SER A 77 -16.40 15.10 -4.29
CA SER A 77 -16.05 15.03 -5.72
C SER A 77 -14.55 14.92 -6.00
N LYS A 78 -13.69 15.44 -5.12
CA LYS A 78 -12.24 15.30 -5.26
C LYS A 78 -11.82 13.92 -4.77
N PRO A 79 -11.11 13.08 -5.55
CA PRO A 79 -10.65 11.79 -5.05
C PRO A 79 -9.74 12.01 -3.83
N ILE A 80 -10.15 11.51 -2.65
CA ILE A 80 -9.23 11.45 -1.50
C ILE A 80 -8.34 10.25 -1.77
N LYS A 81 -7.08 10.52 -2.10
CA LYS A 81 -6.04 9.52 -2.08
C LYS A 81 -5.22 9.77 -0.84
N ILE A 82 -5.08 8.78 0.04
CA ILE A 82 -4.13 8.88 1.15
C ILE A 82 -2.75 8.79 0.52
N LYS A 83 -2.10 9.94 0.32
CA LYS A 83 -0.77 10.00 -0.30
C LYS A 83 0.28 9.83 0.79
N PHE A 84 1.06 8.76 0.71
CA PHE A 84 2.26 8.58 1.53
C PHE A 84 3.44 9.41 0.96
N SER A 85 3.43 9.62 -0.37
CA SER A 85 4.35 10.48 -1.11
C SER A 85 3.63 11.06 -2.33
N GLU A 86 4.21 12.04 -3.02
CA GLU A 86 3.58 12.73 -4.16
C GLU A 86 3.01 11.77 -5.22
N ASN A 87 3.70 10.63 -5.43
CA ASN A 87 3.37 9.60 -6.41
C ASN A 87 2.88 8.26 -5.81
N ILE A 88 2.77 8.14 -4.48
CA ILE A 88 2.42 6.87 -3.83
C ILE A 88 1.16 7.07 -2.99
N SER A 89 0.03 6.62 -3.51
CA SER A 89 -1.21 6.46 -2.76
C SER A 89 -1.20 5.15 -1.99
N VAL A 90 -1.66 5.17 -0.74
CA VAL A 90 -1.85 3.97 0.10
C VAL A 90 -3.09 3.24 -0.41
N ASN A 91 -2.90 2.44 -1.45
CA ASN A 91 -3.92 1.58 -2.06
C ASN A 91 -3.29 0.22 -2.43
N TYR A 92 -4.10 -0.70 -2.95
CA TYR A 92 -3.58 -2.00 -3.42
C TYR A 92 -2.46 -1.87 -4.47
N GLU A 93 -2.45 -0.79 -5.25
CA GLU A 93 -1.41 -0.52 -6.24
C GLU A 93 -0.04 -0.30 -5.59
N MET A 94 0.03 0.39 -4.45
CA MET A 94 1.26 0.51 -3.66
C MET A 94 1.76 -0.86 -3.19
N GLY A 95 0.87 -1.74 -2.72
CA GLY A 95 1.22 -3.11 -2.36
C GLY A 95 1.82 -3.90 -3.52
N VAL A 96 1.23 -3.79 -4.71
CA VAL A 96 1.73 -4.43 -5.94
C VAL A 96 3.08 -3.87 -6.37
N GLN A 97 3.27 -2.54 -6.32
CA GLN A 97 4.54 -1.90 -6.65
C GLN A 97 5.66 -2.34 -5.71
N MET A 98 5.38 -2.45 -4.41
CA MET A 98 6.32 -3.00 -3.44
C MET A 98 6.66 -4.46 -3.74
N GLY A 99 5.67 -5.29 -4.07
CA GLY A 99 5.89 -6.68 -4.51
C GLY A 99 6.81 -6.76 -5.73
N LYS A 100 6.56 -5.97 -6.77
CA LYS A 100 7.41 -5.90 -7.97
C LYS A 100 8.83 -5.45 -7.66
N ALA A 101 9.00 -4.47 -6.78
CA ALA A 101 10.32 -4.04 -6.33
C ALA A 101 11.09 -5.17 -5.65
N PHE A 102 10.42 -5.98 -4.81
CA PHE A 102 11.04 -7.16 -4.20
C PHE A 102 11.51 -8.18 -5.23
N PHE A 103 10.63 -8.59 -6.16
CA PHE A 103 11.01 -9.53 -7.21
C PHE A 103 12.15 -9.00 -8.09
N SER A 104 12.14 -7.72 -8.42
CA SER A 104 13.21 -7.07 -9.18
C SER A 104 14.56 -7.18 -8.45
N THR A 105 14.59 -6.90 -7.14
CA THR A 105 15.84 -7.01 -6.37
C THR A 105 16.38 -8.44 -6.31
N ILE A 106 15.50 -9.44 -6.16
CA ILE A 106 15.89 -10.86 -6.15
C ILE A 106 16.44 -11.25 -7.52
N SER A 107 15.74 -10.90 -8.60
CA SER A 107 16.14 -11.22 -9.97
C SER A 107 17.50 -10.60 -10.33
N VAL A 108 17.76 -9.36 -9.90
CA VAL A 108 19.07 -8.72 -10.08
C VAL A 108 20.16 -9.45 -9.29
N MET A 109 19.88 -9.89 -8.05
CA MET A 109 20.83 -10.67 -7.26
C MET A 109 21.14 -12.02 -7.90
N GLU A 110 20.14 -12.73 -8.42
CA GLU A 110 20.33 -13.99 -9.14
C GLU A 110 21.18 -13.78 -10.40
N GLY A 111 20.92 -12.71 -11.16
CA GLY A 111 21.72 -12.34 -12.34
C GLY A 111 23.18 -12.04 -12.00
N LEU A 112 23.43 -11.28 -10.92
CA LEU A 112 24.78 -10.98 -10.45
C LEU A 112 25.51 -12.22 -9.91
N TYR A 113 24.81 -13.12 -9.22
CA TYR A 113 25.37 -14.37 -8.74
C TYR A 113 25.81 -15.26 -9.92
N LYS A 114 24.94 -15.40 -10.93
CA LYS A 114 25.22 -16.21 -12.12
C LYS A 114 26.36 -15.62 -12.97
N SER A 115 26.40 -14.30 -13.11
CA SER A 115 27.52 -13.59 -13.77
C SER A 115 28.86 -13.77 -13.05
N LYS A 116 28.85 -14.08 -11.75
CA LYS A 116 30.07 -14.32 -10.96
C LYS A 116 30.50 -15.80 -10.99
N SER A 117 29.60 -16.73 -11.31
CA SER A 117 29.87 -18.17 -11.36
C SER A 117 30.36 -18.68 -12.73
N ASP A 118 30.24 -17.87 -13.79
CA ASP A 118 30.81 -18.15 -15.12
C ASP A 118 32.14 -17.38 -15.28
N PRO A 119 33.31 -17.95 -14.89
CA PRO A 119 34.59 -17.46 -15.38
C PRO A 119 34.76 -17.92 -16.84
N PHE A 120 35.37 -17.07 -17.66
CA PHE A 120 35.85 -17.45 -18.99
C PHE A 120 36.61 -18.79 -18.99
#